data_AF-W2T995-F1
#
_entry.id   AF-W2T995-F1
#
_cell.length_a   1.000
_cell.length_b   1.000
_cell.length_c   1.000
_cell.angle_alpha   90.00
_cell.angle_beta   90.00
_cell.angle_gamma   90.00
#
_symmetry.space_group_name_H-M   'P 1'
#
loop_
_entity.id
_entity.type
_entity.pdbx_description
1 polymer ?
#
loop_
_entity_poly.entity_id
_entity_poly.type
_entity_poly.pdbx_seq_one_letter_code
_entity_poly.pdbx_strand_id
1 'polypeptide(L)'
;MERQRLVVDRLVHLLSVGGAIPVLEKVWEMFRDGQIDASLVRYFAMEVLEIIAPPFSDDLITLFLPIVNDEEIFDRVAQERFPAAGEFIRHCREQMPSSSAVA
;
A
#
# COMPACT_ATOMS: atom_id res chain seq x y z
N MET A 1 18.27 8.99 4.60
CA MET A 1 17.65 7.68 4.88
C MET A 1 17.08 7.56 6.29
N GLU A 2 17.88 7.51 7.37
CA GLU A 2 17.33 7.26 8.73
C GLU A 2 16.24 8.24 9.18
N ARG A 3 16.43 9.55 8.95
CA ARG A 3 15.41 10.56 9.29
C ARG A 3 14.12 10.39 8.49
N GLN A 4 14.20 9.98 7.22
CA GLN A 4 13.03 9.77 6.37
C GLN A 4 12.28 8.50 6.77
N ARG A 5 12.99 7.43 7.14
CA ARG A 5 12.38 6.22 7.69
C ARG A 5 11.62 6.51 8.98
N LEU A 6 12.19 7.32 9.88
CA LEU A 6 11.47 7.73 11.09
C LEU A 6 10.16 8.46 10.76
N VAL A 7 10.12 9.30 9.72
CA VAL A 7 8.88 9.94 9.27
C VAL A 7 7.89 8.90 8.73
N VAL A 8 8.36 7.95 7.92
CA VAL A 8 7.54 6.83 7.44
C VAL A 8 6.95 6.04 8.60
N ASP A 9 7.73 5.70 9.63
CA ASP A 9 7.24 4.99 10.82
C ASP A 9 6.11 5.76 11.53
N ARG A 10 6.19 7.09 11.55
CA ARG A 10 5.11 7.94 12.10
C ARG A 10 3.86 7.95 11.22
N LEU A 11 4.01 7.86 9.90
CA LEU A 11 2.87 7.70 8.99
C LEU A 11 2.20 6.34 9.16
N VAL A 12 2.99 5.26 9.29
CA VAL A 12 2.47 3.91 9.59
C VAL A 12 1.73 3.90 10.92
N HIS A 13 2.28 4.54 11.96
CA HIS A 13 1.60 4.69 13.23
C HIS A 13 0.29 5.48 13.10
N LEU A 14 0.28 6.59 12.36
CA LEU A 14 -0.94 7.38 12.14
C LEU A 14 -2.01 6.57 11.41
N LEU A 15 -1.61 5.75 10.44
CA LEU A 15 -2.48 4.79 9.76
C LEU A 15 -3.08 3.79 10.74
N SER A 16 -2.26 3.21 11.63
CA SER A 16 -2.71 2.16 12.56
C SER A 16 -3.70 2.63 13.63
N VAL A 17 -3.71 3.93 13.95
CA VAL A 17 -4.63 4.54 14.93
C VAL A 17 -5.87 5.20 14.28
N GLY A 18 -6.15 4.90 13.02
CA GLY A 18 -7.38 5.32 12.32
C GLY A 18 -7.19 6.38 11.23
N GLY A 19 -5.95 6.79 10.94
CA GLY A 19 -5.62 7.76 9.89
C GLY A 19 -5.36 7.14 8.51
N ALA A 20 -5.83 5.92 8.24
CA ALA A 20 -5.40 5.15 7.07
C ALA A 20 -5.62 5.87 5.73
N ILE A 21 -6.84 6.33 5.47
CA ILE A 21 -7.23 6.98 4.21
C ILE A 21 -6.38 8.24 3.92
N PRO A 22 -6.34 9.26 4.80
CA PRO A 22 -5.55 10.47 4.51
C PRO A 22 -4.05 10.19 4.44
N VAL A 23 -3.53 9.20 5.18
CA VAL A 23 -2.12 8.81 5.08
C VAL A 23 -1.81 8.19 3.72
N LEU A 24 -2.66 7.25 3.25
CA LEU A 24 -2.47 6.62 1.94
C LEU A 24 -2.54 7.64 0.80
N GLU A 25 -3.54 8.52 0.82
CA GLU A 25 -3.66 9.62 -0.14
C GLU A 25 -2.41 10.50 -0.13
N LYS A 26 -1.92 10.86 1.06
CA LYS A 26 -0.77 11.75 1.17
C LYS A 26 0.51 11.10 0.68
N VAL A 27 0.76 9.83 1.03
CA VAL A 27 1.94 9.10 0.56
C VAL A 27 1.90 8.95 -0.97
N TRP A 28 0.73 8.65 -1.53
CA TRP A 28 0.56 8.54 -2.98
C TRP A 28 0.78 9.87 -3.71
N GLU A 29 0.25 10.97 -3.18
CA GLU A 29 0.51 12.33 -3.68
C GLU A 29 2.01 12.66 -3.64
N MET A 30 2.67 12.44 -2.50
CA MET A 30 4.11 12.71 -2.35
C MET A 30 4.97 11.91 -3.33
N PHE A 31 4.58 10.66 -3.62
CA PHE A 31 5.27 9.84 -4.62
C PHE A 31 5.09 10.41 -6.03
N ARG A 32 3.85 10.71 -6.43
CA ARG A 32 3.51 11.26 -7.75
C ARG A 32 4.15 12.61 -8.02
N ASP A 33 4.30 13.42 -6.98
CA ASP A 33 4.96 14.73 -7.04
C ASP A 33 6.50 14.63 -6.99
N GLY A 34 7.07 13.43 -6.86
CA GLY A 34 8.51 13.19 -6.78
C GLY A 34 9.15 13.69 -5.48
N GLN A 35 8.38 13.90 -4.42
CA GLN A 35 8.86 14.34 -3.11
C GLN A 35 9.52 13.21 -2.32
N ILE A 36 9.09 11.97 -2.55
CA ILE A 36 9.69 10.75 -2.00
C ILE A 36 9.95 9.76 -3.13
N ASP A 37 11.00 8.97 -2.97
CA ASP A 37 11.40 7.96 -3.92
C ASP A 37 10.65 6.64 -3.69
N ALA A 38 10.59 5.82 -4.73
CA ALA A 38 9.95 4.51 -4.71
C ALA A 38 10.47 3.60 -3.56
N SER A 39 11.73 3.76 -3.14
CA SER A 39 12.30 2.97 -2.05
C SER A 39 11.66 3.27 -0.68
N LEU A 40 11.30 4.53 -0.41
CA LEU A 40 10.58 4.94 0.81
C LEU A 40 9.11 4.52 0.76
N VAL A 41 8.47 4.64 -0.41
CA VAL A 41 7.08 4.18 -0.59
C VAL A 41 6.99 2.68 -0.42
N ARG A 42 7.95 1.91 -0.97
CA ARG A 42 8.03 0.47 -0.76
C ARG A 42 8.21 0.12 0.71
N TYR A 43 9.08 0.83 1.41
CA TYR A 43 9.26 0.63 2.85
C TYR A 43 7.95 0.87 3.62
N PHE A 44 7.27 1.99 3.35
CA PHE A 44 5.94 2.26 3.91
C PHE A 44 4.94 1.13 3.61
N ALA A 45 4.85 0.67 2.35
CA ALA A 45 3.94 -0.38 1.96
C ALA A 45 4.22 -1.72 2.68
N MET A 46 5.49 -2.08 2.84
CA MET A 46 5.88 -3.28 3.59
C MET A 46 5.42 -3.20 5.06
N GLU A 47 5.70 -2.09 5.73
CA GLU A 47 5.29 -1.89 7.13
C GLU A 47 3.76 -1.89 7.30
N VAL A 48 3.02 -1.32 6.34
CA VAL A 48 1.55 -1.37 6.35
C VAL A 48 1.06 -2.81 6.17
N LEU A 49 1.62 -3.56 5.23
CA LEU A 49 1.26 -4.96 4.96
C LEU A 49 1.51 -5.90 6.15
N GLU A 50 2.47 -5.58 7.03
CA GLU A 50 2.72 -6.33 8.28
C GLU A 50 1.65 -6.10 9.36
N ILE A 51 0.91 -4.98 9.31
CA ILE A 51 -0.04 -4.60 10.38
C ILE A 51 -1.51 -4.66 9.98
N ILE A 52 -1.81 -4.84 8.69
CA ILE A 52 -3.18 -5.00 8.20
C ILE A 52 -3.53 -6.46 7.99
N ALA A 53 -4.82 -6.79 8.14
CA ALA A 53 -5.35 -8.12 7.87
C ALA A 53 -6.76 -8.00 7.27
N PRO A 54 -7.20 -9.00 6.47
CA PRO A 54 -8.56 -9.02 5.93
C PRO A 54 -9.61 -9.16 7.05
N PRO A 55 -10.87 -8.74 6.81
CA PRO A 55 -11.38 -8.16 5.56
C PRO A 55 -10.94 -6.70 5.36
N PHE A 56 -10.54 -6.36 4.14
CA PHE A 56 -10.19 -4.99 3.78
C PHE A 56 -11.45 -4.19 3.38
N SER A 57 -11.44 -2.89 3.62
CA SER A 57 -12.47 -1.97 3.12
C SER A 57 -12.20 -1.60 1.67
N ASP A 58 -13.26 -1.27 0.93
CA ASP A 58 -13.16 -0.85 -0.48
C ASP A 58 -12.26 0.39 -0.65
N ASP A 59 -12.33 1.35 0.28
CA ASP A 59 -11.48 2.54 0.26
C ASP A 59 -10.00 2.20 0.42
N LEU A 60 -9.66 1.27 1.33
CA LEU A 60 -8.29 0.81 1.53
C LEU A 60 -7.78 0.12 0.27
N ILE A 61 -8.57 -0.79 -0.32
CA ILE A 61 -8.19 -1.48 -1.55
C ILE A 61 -7.98 -0.47 -2.68
N THR A 62 -8.90 0.47 -2.85
CA THR A 62 -8.84 1.48 -3.93
C THR A 62 -7.58 2.34 -3.84
N LEU A 63 -7.15 2.71 -2.64
CA LEU A 63 -5.98 3.57 -2.44
C LEU A 63 -4.67 2.80 -2.35
N PHE A 64 -4.67 1.61 -1.76
CA PHE A 64 -3.44 0.87 -1.47
C PHE A 64 -3.06 -0.14 -2.55
N LEU A 65 -4.03 -0.73 -3.27
CA LEU A 65 -3.74 -1.64 -4.38
C LEU A 65 -2.89 -1.01 -5.49
N PRO A 66 -3.10 0.25 -5.92
CA PRO A 66 -2.22 0.91 -6.88
C PRO A 66 -0.77 0.99 -6.40
N ILE A 67 -0.55 1.25 -5.10
CA ILE A 67 0.79 1.34 -4.51
C ILE A 67 1.51 -0.01 -4.55
N VAL A 68 0.82 -1.09 -4.16
CA VAL A 68 1.40 -2.44 -4.08
C VAL A 68 1.57 -3.07 -5.47
N ASN A 69 0.77 -2.65 -6.45
CA ASN A 69 0.81 -3.17 -7.82
C ASN A 69 1.68 -2.32 -8.79
N ASP A 70 2.23 -1.20 -8.33
CA ASP A 70 3.13 -0.36 -9.13
C ASP A 70 4.52 -1.01 -9.21
N GLU A 71 5.00 -1.31 -10.43
CA GLU A 71 6.28 -2.00 -10.64
C GLU A 71 7.50 -1.14 -10.27
N GLU A 72 7.37 0.20 -10.23
CA GLU A 72 8.47 1.08 -9.78
C GLU A 72 8.66 0.98 -8.26
N ILE A 73 7.57 0.83 -7.52
CA ILE A 73 7.56 0.70 -6.06
C ILE A 73 7.84 -0.75 -5.67
N PHE A 74 7.07 -1.68 -6.21
CA PHE A 74 7.00 -3.08 -5.79
C PHE A 74 7.23 -4.02 -6.98
N ASP A 75 8.48 -4.04 -7.45
CA ASP A 75 8.92 -4.95 -8.50
C ASP A 75 8.75 -6.44 -8.13
N ARG A 76 8.88 -7.33 -9.12
CA ARG A 76 8.73 -8.78 -8.93
C ARG A 76 9.69 -9.37 -7.89
N VAL A 77 10.92 -8.84 -7.80
CA VAL A 77 11.92 -9.31 -6.83
C VAL A 77 11.49 -8.94 -5.41
N ALA A 78 10.93 -7.75 -5.21
CA ALA A 78 10.35 -7.32 -3.95
C ALA A 78 9.14 -8.18 -3.56
N GLN A 79 8.26 -8.51 -4.50
CA GLN A 79 7.11 -9.40 -4.27
C GLN A 79 7.56 -10.81 -3.87
N GLU A 80 8.58 -11.37 -4.51
CA GLU A 80 9.13 -12.68 -4.15
C GLU A 80 9.75 -12.70 -2.74
N ARG A 81 10.39 -11.59 -2.35
CA ARG A 81 11.01 -11.44 -1.02
C ARG A 81 9.99 -11.11 0.07
N PHE A 82 8.82 -10.62 -0.30
CA PHE A 82 7.79 -10.18 0.63
C PHE A 82 6.40 -10.73 0.23
N PRO A 83 6.12 -12.00 0.58
CA PRO A 83 4.92 -12.71 0.14
C PRO A 83 3.60 -12.03 0.49
N ALA A 84 3.56 -11.25 1.58
CA ALA A 84 2.37 -10.52 2.02
C ALA A 84 1.84 -9.54 0.94
N ALA A 85 2.71 -9.00 0.08
CA ALA A 85 2.27 -8.18 -1.06
C ALA A 85 1.44 -9.00 -2.07
N GLY A 86 1.90 -10.22 -2.40
CA GLY A 86 1.18 -11.12 -3.30
C GLY A 86 -0.13 -11.63 -2.69
N GLU A 87 -0.12 -11.94 -1.39
CA GLU A 87 -1.33 -12.32 -0.65
C GLU A 87 -2.37 -11.20 -0.63
N PHE A 88 -1.94 -9.96 -0.39
CA PHE A 88 -2.81 -8.78 -0.44
C PHE A 88 -3.45 -8.62 -1.82
N ILE A 89 -2.67 -8.70 -2.91
CA ILE A 89 -3.18 -8.60 -4.28
C ILE A 89 -4.21 -9.72 -4.55
N ARG A 90 -3.93 -10.96 -4.13
CA ARG A 90 -4.86 -12.08 -4.29
C ARG A 90 -6.16 -11.82 -3.53
N HIS A 91 -6.07 -11.38 -2.27
CA HIS A 91 -7.25 -11.05 -1.48
C HIS A 91 -8.09 -9.94 -2.11
N CYS A 92 -7.48 -8.85 -2.59
CA CYS A 92 -8.19 -7.78 -3.26
C CYS A 92 -8.96 -8.28 -4.50
N ARG A 93 -8.38 -9.18 -5.29
CA ARG A 93 -9.03 -9.78 -6.47
C ARG A 93 -10.19 -10.71 -6.13
N GLU A 94 -10.08 -11.44 -5.02
CA GLU A 94 -11.16 -12.31 -4.52
C GLU A 94 -12.31 -11.49 -3.92
N GLN A 95 -11.99 -10.34 -3.33
CA GLN A 95 -12.94 -9.46 -2.65
C GLN A 95 -13.66 -8.49 -3.61
N MET A 96 -13.01 -8.09 -4.71
CA MET A 96 -13.66 -7.38 -5.82
C MET A 96 -14.50 -8.37 -6.63
N PRO A 97 -15.84 -8.41 -6.48
CA PRO A 97 -16.66 -9.19 -7.38
C PRO A 97 -16.54 -8.54 -8.75
N SER A 98 -16.38 -9.34 -9.79
CA SER A 98 -16.51 -8.91 -11.17
C SER A 98 -17.82 -8.13 -11.36
N SER A 99 -17.74 -6.80 -11.32
CA SER A 99 -18.78 -5.91 -11.83
C SER A 99 -18.75 -5.99 -13.35
N SER A 100 -19.22 -7.13 -13.89
CA SER A 100 -19.52 -7.33 -15.31
C SER A 100 -20.55 -8.44 -15.47
N ALA A 101 -21.72 -8.26 -14.84
CA ALA A 101 -22.95 -8.93 -15.24
C ALA A 101 -24.08 -7.89 -15.27
N VAL A 102 -23.90 -6.85 -16.06
CA VAL A 102 -24.99 -6.01 -16.56
C VAL A 102 -24.89 -6.03 -18.08
N ALA A 103 -25.53 -7.02 -18.69
CA ALA A 103 -25.91 -7.06 -20.09
C ALA A 103 -27.26 -7.78 -20.17
#